data_AF-A0A285UUT7-F1
#
_entry.id   AF-A0A285UUT7-F1
#
_cell.length_a   1.000
_cell.length_b   1.000
_cell.length_c   1.000
_cell.angle_alpha   90.00
_cell.angle_beta   90.00
_cell.angle_gamma   90.00
#
_symmetry.space_group_name_H-M   'P 1'
#
loop_
_entity.id
_entity.type
_entity.pdbx_description
1 polymer ?
#
loop_
_entity_poly.entity_id
_entity_poly.type
_entity_poly.pdbx_seq_one_letter_code
_entity_poly.pdbx_strand_id
1 'polypeptide(L)' 'MTNERIEELAIEETEKAFPTLESNNQSYFWGIVNSIKNTIINDYDINSIESEQTVRKLMQLDIENLKKTLK' A
#
# COMPACT_ATOMS: atom_id res chain seq x y z
N MET A 1 -0.06 -10.69 11.61
CA MET A 1 -0.23 -10.29 10.20
C MET A 1 0.83 -11.03 9.35
N THR A 2 0.59 -11.35 8.09
CA THR A 2 1.61 -12.00 7.20
C THR A 2 2.01 -11.06 6.06
N ASN A 3 3.19 -11.29 5.45
CA ASN A 3 3.64 -10.51 4.29
C ASN A 3 2.67 -10.62 3.10
N GLU A 4 2.13 -11.82 2.86
CA GLU A 4 1.13 -12.06 1.81
C GLU A 4 -0.13 -11.23 2.06
N ARG A 5 -0.62 -11.20 3.32
CA ARG A 5 -1.80 -10.38 3.65
C ARG A 5 -1.51 -8.89 3.49
N ILE A 6 -0.31 -8.43 3.82
CA ILE A 6 0.09 -7.03 3.60
C ILE A 6 0.12 -6.70 2.11
N GLU A 7 0.57 -7.62 1.26
CA GLU A 7 0.57 -7.45 -0.19
C GLU A 7 -0.85 -7.31 -0.74
N GLU A 8 -1.78 -8.19 -0.33
CA GLU A 8 -3.19 -8.10 -0.71
C GLU A 8 -3.80 -6.74 -0.30
N LEU A 9 -3.54 -6.31 0.94
CA LEU A 9 -4.02 -5.02 1.43
C LEU A 9 -3.45 -3.85 0.64
N ALA A 10 -2.17 -3.90 0.28
CA ALA A 10 -1.54 -2.86 -0.52
C ALA A 10 -2.13 -2.79 -1.94
N ILE A 11 -2.46 -3.94 -2.56
CA ILE A 11 -3.18 -4.01 -3.84
C ILE A 11 -4.57 -3.37 -3.69
N GLU A 12 -5.37 -3.83 -2.73
CA GLU A 12 -6.74 -3.33 -2.51
C GLU A 12 -6.78 -1.80 -2.29
N GLU A 13 -5.88 -1.26 -1.46
CA GLU A 13 -5.85 0.18 -1.20
C GLU A 13 -5.32 0.98 -2.41
N THR A 14 -4.39 0.41 -3.19
CA THR A 14 -3.91 1.05 -4.42
C THR A 14 -4.99 1.08 -5.50
N GLU A 15 -5.74 0.00 -5.69
CA GLU A 15 -6.89 -0.05 -6.61
C GLU A 15 -7.96 0.97 -6.23
N LYS A 16 -8.31 1.07 -4.94
CA LYS A 16 -9.27 2.08 -4.46
C LYS A 16 -8.81 3.50 -4.76
N ALA A 17 -7.52 3.76 -4.62
CA ALA A 17 -6.95 5.10 -4.83
C ALA A 17 -6.71 5.44 -6.30
N PHE A 18 -6.45 4.44 -7.14
CA PHE A 18 -6.12 4.57 -8.55
C PHE A 18 -6.85 3.51 -9.41
N PRO A 19 -8.18 3.60 -9.58
CA PRO A 19 -9.03 2.49 -10.08
C PRO A 19 -8.76 1.99 -11.50
N THR A 20 -7.98 2.73 -12.29
CA THR A 20 -7.65 2.37 -13.68
C THR A 20 -6.15 2.22 -13.90
N LEU A 21 -5.33 2.42 -12.86
CA LEU A 21 -3.89 2.51 -13.03
C LEU A 21 -3.26 1.18 -13.39
N GLU A 22 -3.74 0.07 -12.83
CA GLU A 22 -3.22 -1.25 -13.17
C GLU A 22 -3.37 -1.54 -14.67
N SER A 23 -4.55 -1.27 -15.24
CA SER A 23 -4.83 -1.50 -16.66
C SER A 23 -4.09 -0.52 -17.58
N ASN A 24 -3.90 0.72 -17.14
CA ASN A 24 -3.26 1.78 -17.95
C ASN A 24 -1.73 1.74 -17.87
N ASN A 25 -1.17 1.38 -16.72
CA ASN A 25 0.26 1.31 -16.47
C ASN A 25 0.58 0.35 -15.32
N GLN A 26 0.62 -0.94 -15.66
CA GLN A 26 0.84 -2.03 -14.72
C GLN A 26 2.17 -1.89 -13.96
N SER A 27 3.24 -1.43 -14.62
CA SER A 27 4.54 -1.25 -13.96
C SER A 27 4.48 -0.17 -12.88
N TYR A 28 3.79 0.94 -13.13
CA TYR A 28 3.64 2.00 -12.14
C TYR A 28 2.73 1.58 -10.98
N PHE A 29 1.65 0.86 -11.28
CA PHE A 29 0.79 0.26 -10.27
C PHE A 29 1.58 -0.63 -9.28
N TRP A 30 2.34 -1.60 -9.79
CA TRP A 30 3.17 -2.46 -8.94
C TRP A 30 4.30 -1.71 -8.25
N GLY A 31 4.78 -0.60 -8.80
CA GLY A 31 5.72 0.30 -8.13
C GLY A 31 5.12 0.89 -6.85
N ILE A 32 3.88 1.37 -6.91
CA ILE A 32 3.15 1.90 -5.74
C ILE A 32 2.88 0.80 -4.72
N VAL A 33 2.34 -0.35 -5.16
CA VAL A 33 2.05 -1.50 -4.28
C VAL A 33 3.31 -1.94 -3.54
N ASN A 34 4.43 -2.12 -4.24
CA ASN A 34 5.69 -2.53 -3.63
C ASN A 34 6.25 -1.47 -2.68
N SER A 35 6.11 -0.19 -3.00
CA SER A 35 6.53 0.89 -2.09
C SER A 35 5.78 0.81 -0.78
N ILE A 36 4.44 0.77 -0.83
CA ILE A 36 3.58 0.72 0.36
C ILE A 36 3.84 -0.54 1.18
N LYS A 37 3.88 -1.71 0.51
CA LYS A 37 4.20 -2.99 1.13
C LYS A 37 5.53 -2.93 1.89
N ASN A 38 6.58 -2.42 1.24
CA ASN A 38 7.91 -2.35 1.85
C ASN A 38 7.96 -1.38 3.02
N THR A 39 7.26 -0.24 2.97
CA THR A 39 7.13 0.66 4.11
C THR A 39 6.50 -0.06 5.30
N ILE A 40 5.39 -0.76 5.10
CA ILE A 40 4.73 -1.50 6.19
C ILE A 40 5.62 -2.62 6.74
N ILE A 41 6.31 -3.37 5.89
CA ILE A 41 7.16 -4.49 6.31
C ILE A 41 8.44 -4.03 7.02
N ASN A 42 9.06 -2.94 6.54
CA ASN A 42 10.37 -2.50 7.02
C ASN A 42 10.28 -1.48 8.16
N ASP A 43 9.32 -0.56 8.10
CA ASP A 43 9.21 0.52 9.09
C ASP A 43 8.40 0.11 10.31
N TYR A 44 7.58 -0.94 10.18
CA TYR A 44 6.77 -1.47 11.26
C TYR A 44 7.09 -2.94 11.47
N ASP A 45 7.41 -3.32 12.71
CA ASP A 45 7.50 -4.73 13.05
C ASP A 45 6.11 -5.35 12.82
N ILE A 46 6.01 -6.25 11.84
CA ILE A 46 4.76 -6.92 11.45
C ILE A 46 4.14 -7.66 12.65
N ASN A 47 4.96 -8.03 13.63
CA ASN A 47 4.53 -8.65 14.87
C ASN A 47 3.95 -7.64 15.86
N SER A 48 4.26 -6.35 15.73
CA SER A 48 3.73 -5.26 16.56
C SER A 48 2.41 -4.67 16.03
N ILE A 49 2.10 -4.85 14.74
CA ILE A 49 0.82 -4.39 14.18
C ILE A 49 -0.22 -5.50 14.31
N GLU A 50 -0.99 -5.45 15.40
CA GLU A 50 -2.01 -6.46 15.70
C GLU A 50 -3.30 -6.32 14.89
N SER A 51 -3.56 -5.18 14.23
CA SER A 51 -4.84 -4.95 13.53
C SER A 51 -4.70 -4.57 12.05
N GLU A 52 -5.44 -5.28 11.20
CA GLU A 52 -5.61 -4.97 9.77
C GLU A 52 -6.08 -3.53 9.56
N GLN A 53 -6.97 -3.02 10.42
CA GLN A 53 -7.49 -1.67 10.31
C GLN A 53 -6.39 -0.61 10.48
N THR A 54 -5.39 -0.87 11.33
CA THR A 54 -4.24 0.03 11.49
C THR A 54 -3.34 -0.01 10.26
N VAL A 55 -3.06 -1.21 9.73
CA VAL A 55 -2.30 -1.38 8.47
C VAL A 55 -2.95 -0.58 7.34
N ARG A 56 -4.26 -0.75 7.12
CA ARG A 56 -5.00 -0.03 6.08
C ARG A 56 -4.89 1.49 6.23
N LYS A 57 -5.00 2.01 7.46
CA LYS A 57 -4.85 3.46 7.71
C LYS A 57 -3.45 3.97 7.37
N LEU A 58 -2.41 3.21 7.70
CA LEU A 58 -1.03 3.55 7.35
C LEU A 58 -0.83 3.55 5.84
N MET A 59 -1.31 2.51 5.14
CA MET A 59 -1.24 2.45 3.68
C MET A 59 -1.97 3.61 3.00
N GLN A 60 -3.15 3.99 3.51
CA GLN A 60 -3.89 5.13 3.00
C GLN A 60 -3.12 6.44 3.19
N LEU A 61 -2.43 6.62 4.32
CA LEU A 61 -1.57 7.80 4.54
C LEU A 61 -0.43 7.84 3.52
N ASP A 62 0.24 6.72 3.26
CA ASP A 62 1.33 6.64 2.29
C ASP A 62 0.84 6.93 0.86
N ILE A 63 -0.32 6.38 0.48
CA ILE A 63 -0.97 6.67 -0.79
C ILE A 63 -1.31 8.15 -0.94
N GLU A 64 -1.88 8.77 0.09
CA GLU A 64 -2.23 10.20 0.05
C GLU A 64 -0.98 11.08 0.00
N ASN A 65 0.11 10.68 0.65
CA ASN A 65 1.39 11.37 0.53
C ASN A 65 1.95 11.24 -0.89
N LEU A 66 1.92 10.05 -1.49
CA LEU A 66 2.32 9.84 -2.89
C LEU A 66 1.51 10.72 -3.85
N LYS A 67 0.18 10.81 -3.67
CA LYS A 67 -0.68 11.69 -4.48
C LYS A 67 -0.29 13.16 -4.38
N LYS A 68 0.14 13.62 -3.20
CA LYS A 68 0.59 15.00 -2.99
C LYS A 68 1.91 15.30 -3.69
N THR A 69 2.84 14.35 -3.70
CA THR A 69 4.16 14.51 -4.33
C THR A 69 4.10 14.47 -5.86
N LEU A 70 3.00 13.96 -6.43
CA LEU A 70 2.77 13.90 -7.88
C LEU A 70 2.06 15.15 -8.45
N LYS A 71 1.67 16.10 -7.60
CA LYS A 71 1.14 17.41 -8.00
C LYS A 71 2.24 18.45 -8.10
#